data_AF-A0A3M1QKU3-F1
#
_entry.id   AF-A0A3M1QKU3-F1
#
_cell.length_a   1.000
_cell.length_b   1.000
_cell.length_c   1.000
_cell.angle_alpha   90.00
_cell.angle_beta   90.00
_cell.angle_gamma   90.00
#
_symmetry.space_group_name_H-M   'P 1'
#
loop_
_entity.id
_entity.type
_entity.pdbx_description
1 polymer ?
#
loop_
_entity_poly.entity_id
_entity_poly.type
_entity_poly.pdbx_seq_one_letter_code
_entity_poly.pdbx_strand_id
1 'polypeptide(L)'
;MPEEERYGRPLFPSVLPQDELGIAYEIGTLSKVLAPFDRYVPSGERNFVNADKDGTFKAVAERYRDAEIDYLDGVTVQYADWWFNIRASNTEPLLRLNAEAETAELLNAKLAELTPMLGEPAEEH
;
A
#
# COMPACT_ATOMS: atom_id res chain seq x y z
N MET A 1 -2.78 -35.47 -41.62
CA MET A 1 -1.86 -34.88 -40.63
C MET A 1 -2.00 -33.37 -40.73
N PRO A 2 -2.60 -32.67 -39.75
CA PRO A 2 -2.49 -31.21 -39.67
C PRO A 2 -1.40 -30.83 -38.66
N GLU A 3 -0.65 -29.79 -39.02
CA GLU A 3 0.36 -29.11 -38.20
C GLU A 3 -0.05 -27.63 -38.09
N GLU A 4 0.36 -27.01 -36.98
CA GLU A 4 0.40 -25.57 -36.70
C GLU A 4 -0.86 -24.87 -36.15
N GLU A 5 -1.00 -24.98 -34.83
CA GLU A 5 -1.78 -24.09 -33.97
C GLU A 5 -0.91 -22.87 -33.59
N ARG A 6 -0.97 -21.79 -34.39
CA ARG A 6 -0.45 -20.47 -34.01
C ARG A 6 -1.58 -19.63 -33.41
N TYR A 7 -1.58 -19.50 -32.09
CA TYR A 7 -2.45 -18.57 -31.36
C TYR A 7 -2.20 -17.13 -31.82
N GLY A 8 -3.15 -16.56 -32.58
CA GLY A 8 -3.17 -15.16 -32.98
C GLY A 8 -3.57 -14.25 -31.81
N ARG A 9 -2.91 -13.09 -31.72
CA ARG A 9 -3.33 -11.96 -30.88
C ARG A 9 -4.82 -11.64 -31.13
N PRO A 10 -5.63 -11.32 -30.10
CA PRO A 10 -6.96 -10.77 -30.37
C PRO A 10 -6.79 -9.38 -31.01
N LEU A 11 -7.30 -9.25 -32.23
CA LEU A 11 -7.62 -7.96 -32.84
C LEU A 11 -8.75 -7.36 -32.01
N PHE A 12 -8.48 -6.29 -31.26
CA PHE A 12 -9.56 -5.44 -30.76
C PHE A 12 -10.34 -4.90 -31.97
N PRO A 13 -11.65 -5.14 -32.08
CA PRO A 13 -12.44 -4.61 -33.20
C PRO A 13 -12.50 -3.08 -33.09
N SER A 14 -12.23 -2.39 -34.21
CA SER A 14 -12.02 -0.93 -34.22
C SER A 14 -13.29 -0.09 -34.12
N VAL A 15 -14.48 -0.67 -33.99
CA VAL A 15 -15.72 0.07 -33.76
C VAL A 15 -16.68 -0.82 -32.98
N LEU A 16 -16.92 -0.46 -31.71
CA LEU A 16 -18.09 -0.97 -30.97
C LEU A 16 -19.32 -0.15 -31.42
N PRO A 17 -20.49 -0.79 -31.63
CA PRO A 17 -21.73 -0.08 -31.94
C PRO A 17 -22.08 0.91 -30.82
N GLN A 18 -22.53 2.12 -31.17
CA GLN A 18 -22.76 3.21 -30.20
C GLN A 18 -23.82 2.87 -29.15
N ASP A 19 -24.65 1.88 -29.44
CA ASP A 19 -25.76 1.40 -28.65
C ASP A 19 -25.29 0.57 -27.43
N GLU A 20 -24.10 -0.04 -27.52
CA GLU A 20 -23.46 -0.77 -26.41
C GLU A 20 -22.49 0.10 -25.59
N LEU A 21 -22.22 1.33 -26.05
CA LEU A 21 -21.40 2.31 -25.33
C LEU A 21 -22.07 2.79 -24.03
N GLY A 22 -23.39 2.65 -23.92
CA GLY A 22 -24.17 3.07 -22.75
C GLY A 22 -23.88 2.26 -21.48
N ILE A 23 -23.48 0.98 -21.60
CA ILE A 23 -23.18 0.13 -20.43
C ILE A 23 -21.75 0.39 -19.92
N ALA A 24 -20.82 0.75 -20.80
CA ALA A 24 -19.46 1.15 -20.42
C ALA A 24 -19.38 2.59 -19.87
N TYR A 25 -20.37 3.43 -20.14
CA TYR A 25 -20.36 4.86 -19.77
C TYR A 25 -21.08 5.19 -18.46
N GLU A 26 -21.64 4.20 -17.75
CA GLU A 26 -22.29 4.40 -16.44
C GLU A 26 -21.51 3.85 -15.25
N ILE A 27 -20.34 3.25 -15.48
CA ILE A 27 -19.36 3.08 -14.41
C ILE A 27 -18.68 4.44 -14.21
N GLY A 28 -19.08 5.15 -13.16
CA GLY A 28 -18.36 6.35 -12.70
C GLY A 28 -16.86 6.08 -12.56
N THR A 29 -16.06 7.14 -12.38
CA THR A 29 -14.61 6.99 -12.18
C THR A 29 -14.31 5.89 -11.15
N LEU A 30 -13.23 5.12 -11.33
CA LEU A 30 -12.85 4.04 -10.40
C LEU A 30 -12.86 4.53 -8.94
N SER A 31 -12.46 5.77 -8.70
CA SER A 31 -12.57 6.47 -7.41
C SER A 31 -14.00 6.53 -6.85
N LYS A 32 -15.03 6.81 -7.66
CA LYS A 32 -16.44 6.79 -7.22
C LYS A 32 -16.92 5.39 -6.86
N VAL A 33 -16.47 4.36 -7.57
CA VAL A 33 -16.81 2.97 -7.27
C VAL A 33 -16.15 2.51 -5.97
N LEU A 34 -14.94 2.99 -5.67
CA LEU A 34 -14.17 2.64 -4.48
C LEU A 34 -14.55 3.45 -3.24
N ALA A 35 -15.14 4.64 -3.38
CA ALA A 35 -15.47 5.54 -2.27
C ALA A 35 -16.22 4.88 -1.08
N PRO A 36 -17.17 3.93 -1.27
CA PRO A 36 -17.81 3.24 -0.14
C PRO A 36 -16.88 2.30 0.65
N PHE A 37 -15.73 1.95 0.09
CA PHE A 37 -14.71 1.07 0.68
C PHE A 37 -13.51 1.85 1.24
N ASP A 38 -13.45 3.16 1.01
CA ASP A 38 -12.40 4.07 1.47
C ASP A 38 -12.62 4.44 2.95
N ARG A 39 -12.39 3.49 3.85
CA ARG A 39 -12.65 3.62 5.30
C ARG A 39 -11.48 4.18 6.10
N TYR A 40 -10.27 4.14 5.54
CA TYR A 40 -9.06 4.53 6.24
C TYR A 40 -8.35 5.65 5.49
N VAL A 41 -7.83 6.62 6.23
CA VAL A 41 -6.97 7.68 5.73
C VAL A 41 -5.54 7.12 5.58
N PRO A 42 -4.97 7.12 4.36
CA PRO A 42 -3.61 6.62 4.15
C PRO A 42 -2.54 7.68 4.46
N SER A 43 -1.38 7.25 4.96
CA SER A 43 -0.22 8.13 5.20
C SER A 43 0.52 8.54 3.93
N GLY A 44 0.27 7.83 2.83
CA GLY A 44 1.21 7.70 1.73
C GLY A 44 2.43 6.85 2.11
N GLU A 45 3.22 6.46 1.12
CA GLU A 45 4.50 5.78 1.34
C GLU A 45 5.51 6.78 1.90
N ARG A 46 6.18 6.44 3.00
CA ARG A 46 7.22 7.27 3.61
C ARG A 46 8.52 6.48 3.72
N ASN A 47 9.63 7.07 3.30
CA ASN A 47 10.93 6.41 3.31
C ASN A 47 11.85 7.04 4.37
N PHE A 48 12.62 6.20 5.05
CA PHE A 48 13.53 6.58 6.14
C PHE A 48 14.90 5.95 5.92
N VAL A 49 15.97 6.73 6.00
CA VAL A 49 17.34 6.22 6.02
C VAL A 49 17.57 5.55 7.36
N ASN A 50 17.89 4.26 7.33
CA ASN A 50 18.12 3.48 8.55
C ASN A 50 19.21 2.44 8.35
N ALA A 51 20.26 2.53 9.17
CA ALA A 51 21.40 1.63 9.15
C ALA A 51 21.19 0.35 9.97
N ASP A 52 20.27 0.34 10.93
CA ASP A 52 19.96 -0.77 11.82
C ASP A 52 18.50 -1.24 11.64
N LYS A 53 18.24 -1.84 10.47
CA LYS A 53 16.91 -2.34 10.10
C LYS A 53 16.42 -3.41 11.09
N ASP A 54 17.26 -4.37 11.45
CA ASP A 54 16.90 -5.48 12.34
C ASP A 54 16.63 -5.00 13.77
N GLY A 55 17.44 -4.08 14.30
CA GLY A 55 17.21 -3.48 15.62
C GLY A 55 15.92 -2.67 15.64
N THR A 56 15.65 -1.93 14.56
CA THR A 56 14.40 -1.15 14.41
C THR A 56 13.18 -2.07 14.39
N PHE A 57 13.19 -3.15 13.63
CA PHE A 57 12.08 -4.12 13.60
C PHE A 57 11.79 -4.72 14.97
N LYS A 58 12.83 -5.09 15.74
CA LYS A 58 12.66 -5.59 17.11
C LYS A 58 12.09 -4.54 18.06
N ALA A 59 12.60 -3.31 17.98
CA ALA A 59 12.13 -2.21 18.82
C ALA A 59 10.66 -1.87 18.55
N VAL A 60 10.25 -1.85 17.28
CA VAL A 60 8.86 -1.64 16.88
C VAL A 60 7.99 -2.80 17.36
N ALA A 61 8.38 -4.05 17.12
CA ALA A 61 7.60 -5.21 17.55
C ALA A 61 7.39 -5.25 19.08
N GLU A 62 8.41 -4.87 19.86
CA GLU A 62 8.26 -4.76 21.32
C GLU A 62 7.35 -3.60 21.73
N ARG A 63 7.48 -2.43 21.08
CA ARG A 63 6.68 -1.23 21.38
C ARG A 63 5.18 -1.45 21.15
N TYR A 64 4.82 -2.26 20.16
CA TYR A 64 3.44 -2.54 19.75
C TYR A 64 3.04 -4.00 20.01
N ARG A 65 3.67 -4.67 20.99
CA ARG A 65 3.42 -6.08 21.34
C ARG A 65 1.98 -6.42 21.76
N ASP A 66 1.16 -5.39 22.02
CA ASP A 66 -0.26 -5.49 22.34
C ASP A 66 -1.16 -5.55 21.10
N ALA A 67 -0.60 -5.36 19.91
CA ALA A 67 -1.27 -5.48 18.62
C ALA A 67 -1.20 -6.90 18.05
N GLU A 68 -1.94 -7.15 16.96
CA GLU A 68 -1.63 -8.26 16.06
C GLU A 68 -0.41 -7.90 15.20
N ILE A 69 0.61 -8.76 15.22
CA ILE A 69 1.86 -8.54 14.50
C ILE A 69 2.11 -9.67 13.49
N ASP A 70 2.39 -9.29 12.24
CA ASP A 70 2.83 -10.17 11.17
C ASP A 70 4.24 -9.78 10.69
N TYR A 71 5.00 -10.77 10.22
CA TYR A 71 6.41 -10.64 9.80
C TYR A 71 6.66 -11.05 8.34
N LEU A 72 5.62 -11.17 7.50
CA LEU A 72 5.76 -11.70 6.15
C LEU A 72 6.55 -10.78 5.21
N ASP A 73 6.31 -9.47 5.27
CA ASP A 73 7.00 -8.43 4.50
C ASP A 73 7.46 -7.29 5.42
N GLY A 74 8.42 -7.60 6.29
CA GLY A 74 8.92 -6.69 7.31
C GLY A 74 8.18 -6.84 8.64
N VAL A 75 7.62 -5.76 9.17
CA VAL A 75 6.81 -5.76 10.39
C VAL A 75 5.50 -5.05 10.11
N THR A 76 4.41 -5.80 10.13
CA THR A 76 3.05 -5.28 10.04
C THR A 76 2.41 -5.32 11.41
N VAL A 77 1.86 -4.20 11.86
CA VAL A 77 1.18 -4.05 13.15
C VAL A 77 -0.25 -3.61 12.88
N GLN A 78 -1.21 -4.34 13.44
CA GLN A 78 -2.63 -4.13 13.20
C GLN A 78 -3.40 -3.96 14.51
N TYR A 79 -4.10 -2.84 14.61
CA TYR A 79 -5.15 -2.57 15.59
C TYR A 79 -6.51 -2.49 14.87
N ALA A 80 -7.60 -2.32 15.62
CA ALA A 80 -8.94 -2.23 15.03
C ALA A 80 -9.14 -0.97 14.18
N ASP A 81 -8.56 0.14 14.61
CA ASP A 81 -8.78 1.50 14.10
C ASP A 81 -7.60 2.05 13.28
N TRP A 82 -6.46 1.36 13.27
CA TRP A 82 -5.31 1.72 12.44
C TRP A 82 -4.35 0.54 12.28
N TRP A 83 -3.51 0.64 11.26
CA TRP A 83 -2.44 -0.32 11.01
C TRP A 83 -1.25 0.37 10.36
N PHE A 84 -0.09 -0.30 10.42
CA PHE A 84 1.06 0.10 9.63
C PHE A 84 1.92 -1.09 9.23
N ASN A 85 2.67 -0.93 8.15
CA ASN A 85 3.70 -1.86 7.70
C ASN A 85 5.02 -1.09 7.54
N ILE A 86 6.09 -1.63 8.12
CA ILE A 86 7.46 -1.21 7.86
C ILE A 86 8.17 -2.34 7.15
N ARG A 87 8.71 -2.04 5.97
CA ARG A 87 9.50 -2.98 5.18
C ARG A 87 10.87 -2.43 4.86
N ALA A 88 11.85 -3.32 4.74
CA ALA A 88 13.17 -2.95 4.28
C ALA A 88 13.13 -2.73 2.76
N SER A 89 13.73 -1.66 2.27
CA SER A 89 14.03 -1.57 0.83
C SER A 89 15.04 -2.67 0.46
N ASN A 90 14.76 -3.35 -0.67
CA ASN A 90 15.59 -4.42 -1.20
C ASN A 90 16.91 -3.91 -1.80
N THR A 91 16.89 -2.70 -2.35
CA THR A 91 18.01 -2.14 -3.13
C THR A 91 18.70 -0.97 -2.45
N GLU A 92 18.11 -0.41 -1.40
CA GLU A 92 18.57 0.81 -0.74
C GLU A 92 18.62 0.65 0.80
N PRO A 93 19.43 1.43 1.51
CA PRO A 93 19.49 1.43 2.98
C PRO A 93 18.30 2.18 3.60
N LEU A 94 17.10 1.94 3.07
CA LEU A 94 15.86 2.58 3.48
C LEU A 94 14.94 1.60 4.20
N LEU A 95 14.20 2.12 5.18
CA LEU A 95 12.95 1.56 5.65
C LEU A 95 11.80 2.31 4.99
N ARG A 96 10.75 1.58 4.67
CA ARG A 96 9.57 2.11 4.00
C ARG A 96 8.36 1.84 4.86
N LEU A 97 7.63 2.90 5.17
CA LEU A 97 6.44 2.90 5.99
C LEU A 97 5.20 3.13 5.12
N ASN A 98 4.19 2.30 5.32
CA ASN A 98 2.80 2.59 4.96
C ASN A 98 1.95 2.48 6.22
N ALA A 99 1.07 3.45 6.46
CA ALA A 99 0.14 3.42 7.57
C ALA A 99 -1.23 3.91 7.12
N GLU A 100 -2.28 3.37 7.71
CA GLU A 100 -3.64 3.87 7.51
C GLU A 100 -4.39 3.88 8.84
N ALA A 101 -5.30 4.84 9.02
CA ALA A 101 -6.10 4.97 10.24
C ALA A 101 -7.52 5.48 9.92
N GLU A 102 -8.50 5.16 10.75
CA GLU A 102 -9.90 5.57 10.53
C GLU A 102 -10.08 7.10 10.39
N THR A 103 -9.19 7.88 11.01
CA THR A 103 -9.21 9.35 10.94
C THR A 103 -7.83 9.92 10.71
N ALA A 104 -7.78 11.10 10.06
CA ALA A 104 -6.54 11.84 9.86
C ALA A 104 -5.88 12.26 11.19
N GLU A 105 -6.68 12.52 12.22
CA GLU A 105 -6.18 12.86 13.56
C GLU A 105 -5.44 11.68 14.19
N LEU A 106 -6.05 10.48 14.17
CA LEU A 106 -5.42 9.26 14.65
C LEU A 106 -4.15 8.95 13.86
N LEU A 107 -4.21 9.05 12.53
CA LEU A 107 -3.06 8.83 11.67
C LEU A 107 -1.88 9.74 12.03
N ASN A 108 -2.13 11.05 12.15
CA ASN A 108 -1.08 12.02 12.46
C ASN A 108 -0.49 11.80 13.85
N ALA A 109 -1.33 11.48 14.85
CA ALA A 109 -0.86 11.15 16.20
C ALA A 109 0.05 9.92 16.20
N LYS A 110 -0.35 8.86 15.48
CA LYS A 110 0.43 7.61 15.39
C LYS A 110 1.69 7.75 14.57
N LEU A 111 1.68 8.52 13.49
CA LEU A 111 2.89 8.84 12.74
C LEU A 111 3.87 9.62 13.60
N ALA A 112 3.43 10.62 14.37
CA ALA A 112 4.32 11.37 15.26
C ALA A 112 4.96 10.50 16.36
N GLU A 113 4.27 9.44 16.79
CA GLU A 113 4.79 8.45 17.73
C GLU A 113 5.80 7.50 17.07
N LEU A 114 5.50 7.03 15.86
CA LEU A 114 6.24 5.97 15.18
C LEU A 114 7.49 6.46 14.46
N THR A 115 7.41 7.56 13.70
CA THR A 115 8.49 8.00 12.81
C THR A 115 9.83 8.25 13.50
N PRO A 116 9.91 8.75 14.75
CA PRO A 116 11.20 8.92 15.45
C PRO A 116 11.96 7.60 15.67
N MET A 117 11.27 6.45 15.64
CA MET A 117 11.90 5.14 15.77
C MET A 117 12.51 4.64 14.46
N LEU A 118 12.17 5.24 13.32
CA LEU A 118 12.48 4.70 11.99
C LEU A 118 13.76 5.27 11.36
N GLY A 119 14.34 6.31 11.95
CA GLY A 119 15.52 6.99 11.44
C GLY A 119 15.20 8.32 10.77
N GLU A 120 16.10 8.80 9.92
CA GLU A 120 15.98 10.10 9.27
C GLU A 120 15.06 10.00 8.05
N PRO A 121 14.07 10.90 7.87
CA PRO A 121 13.26 10.93 6.66
C PRO A 121 14.16 11.07 5.42
N ALA A 122 13.96 10.20 4.43
CA ALA A 122 14.59 10.37 3.12
C ALA A 122 13.82 11.46 2.36
N GLU A 123 14.51 12.46 1.82
CA GLU A 123 13.86 13.43 0.92
C GLU A 123 13.34 12.69 -0.32
N GLU A 124 12.09 12.96 -0.71
CA GLU A 124 11.55 12.49 -1.99
C GLU A 124 12.37 13.14 -3.12
N HIS A 125 13.08 12.33 -3.90
CA HIS A 125 13.80 12.77 -5.10
C HIS A 125 12.89 12.81 -6.33
#